data_AF-A0A2E0WZ88-F1
#
_entry.id   AF-A0A2E0WZ88-F1
#
_cell.length_a   1.000
_cell.length_b   1.000
_cell.length_c   1.000
_cell.angle_alpha   90.00
_cell.angle_beta   90.00
_cell.angle_gamma   90.00
#
_symmetry.space_group_name_H-M   'P 1'
#
loop_
_entity.id
_entity.type
_entity.pdbx_description
1 polymer ?
#
loop_
_entity_poly.entity_id
_entity_poly.type
_entity_poly.pdbx_seq_one_letter_code
_entity_poly.pdbx_strand_id
1 'polypeptide(L)'
;MNLLRDCDAIVSSFGRRRIAFGAATVLALAVSIAPANAQNLLLNGGFEPSGGEVPSWTLNEFVTGSATILNTAELGTSTAAQSPTRHLWLRPFAGGQTAGPDNLTNAELIQTVPISAGQEYTFSGYSRFEVNYGGGVETLGSDGPLGAVASPTVTQMSLEFLDASDNIIGSPFTLDVEADRIAQIGFPDPNDNAYYQHLITQTAPSGATQARVTAAAYDMVWNIGPAQSMFYDTFSVTATSDPSTELLLNPTLDENPSVGFDGWTVVNDDPGNPMNEEVVRTATFANAVHSGVRGLWFSSFFGELETPVSGSVSQTVEGVAGGEYTFSGWSLFEANFPGGQDTLAGGPGDGQPSPTEIKFELAFLDGSGVVIGTPAEIDIKADRTTQAGGNPNDTNWYQHSVSATAPAGTVDVRVSAIFNDGVLTTNPQSGMFDDFELTLATTGTPGDFDGDDDVDGQDFLVWQAGFPGTYDAGDLADWQSNYGTEAPAAGSVPEPTTLALAACGMAAAVLRRRRA
;
A
#
# COMPACT_ATOMS: atom_id res chain seq x y z
N MET A 1 -34.40 -10.32 79.74
CA MET A 1 -34.93 -9.33 80.69
C MET A 1 -34.42 -7.97 80.25
N ASN A 2 -35.31 -7.18 79.61
CA ASN A 2 -35.26 -5.72 79.39
C ASN A 2 -34.04 -5.12 78.64
N LEU A 3 -34.11 -4.11 77.78
CA LEU A 3 -35.18 -3.26 77.22
C LEU A 3 -34.54 -2.52 76.03
N LEU A 4 -35.36 -2.21 75.03
CA LEU A 4 -35.09 -1.37 73.85
C LEU A 4 -34.95 0.13 74.19
N ARG A 5 -34.53 0.92 73.18
CA ARG A 5 -34.76 2.38 72.93
C ARG A 5 -33.73 3.37 73.49
N ASP A 6 -33.42 4.51 72.88
CA ASP A 6 -33.74 5.15 71.58
C ASP A 6 -32.89 6.44 71.50
N CYS A 7 -32.34 6.70 70.31
CA CYS A 7 -32.36 7.95 69.52
C CYS A 7 -32.16 9.37 70.10
N ASP A 8 -31.36 10.13 69.32
CA ASP A 8 -31.43 11.57 68.97
C ASP A 8 -31.07 12.61 70.06
N ALA A 9 -30.36 13.73 69.82
CA ALA A 9 -30.16 14.51 68.59
C ALA A 9 -29.17 15.71 68.80
N ILE A 10 -28.70 16.28 67.67
CA ILE A 10 -28.45 17.73 67.41
C ILE A 10 -27.02 18.34 67.62
N VAL A 11 -26.23 18.26 66.55
CA VAL A 11 -25.62 19.33 65.70
C VAL A 11 -24.98 20.59 66.32
N SER A 12 -23.65 20.73 66.12
CA SER A 12 -22.96 21.98 65.71
C SER A 12 -21.68 21.59 64.93
N SER A 13 -21.68 21.66 63.59
CA SER A 13 -21.38 22.80 62.71
C SER A 13 -19.89 22.92 62.32
N PHE A 14 -19.60 22.49 61.08
CA PHE A 14 -18.61 23.02 60.13
C PHE A 14 -17.11 22.92 60.43
N GLY A 15 -16.42 22.06 59.66
CA GLY A 15 -14.99 22.24 59.39
C GLY A 15 -14.23 21.01 58.88
N ARG A 16 -14.60 20.51 57.68
CA ARG A 16 -13.82 19.69 56.72
C ARG A 16 -14.65 18.54 56.15
N ARG A 17 -15.43 18.82 55.11
CA ARG A 17 -15.83 17.80 54.14
C ARG A 17 -14.58 17.37 53.38
N ARG A 18 -14.03 16.19 53.68
CA ARG A 18 -13.24 15.44 52.71
C ARG A 18 -14.24 14.87 51.71
N ILE A 19 -14.36 15.52 50.56
CA ILE A 19 -15.00 14.91 49.40
C ILE A 19 -14.03 13.80 48.97
N ALA A 20 -14.40 12.54 49.21
CA ALA A 20 -13.75 11.43 48.56
C ALA A 20 -14.18 11.47 47.09
N PHE A 21 -13.37 12.12 46.26
CA PHE A 21 -13.39 11.88 44.82
C PHE A 21 -12.89 10.45 44.64
N GLY A 22 -13.81 9.54 44.29
CA GLY A 22 -13.41 8.27 43.69
C GLY A 22 -12.70 8.60 42.39
N ALA A 23 -11.39 8.40 42.36
CA ALA A 23 -10.64 8.40 41.12
C ALA A 23 -11.08 7.14 40.35
N ALA A 24 -12.11 7.28 39.52
CA ALA A 24 -12.30 6.38 38.41
C ALA A 24 -11.11 6.63 37.48
N THR A 25 -10.15 5.72 37.50
CA THR A 25 -9.08 5.68 36.50
C THR A 25 -9.77 5.41 35.17
N VAL A 26 -10.06 6.47 34.41
CA VAL A 26 -10.31 6.37 32.98
C VAL A 26 -8.96 5.95 32.40
N LEU A 27 -8.79 4.65 32.21
CA LEU A 27 -7.76 4.16 31.32
C LEU A 27 -8.22 4.62 29.93
N ALA A 28 -7.70 5.77 29.49
CA ALA A 28 -7.80 6.15 28.10
C ALA A 28 -7.07 5.06 27.33
N LEU A 29 -7.84 4.12 26.77
CA LEU A 29 -7.37 3.30 25.67
C LEU A 29 -7.00 4.31 24.58
N ALA A 30 -5.71 4.59 24.45
CA ALA A 30 -5.20 5.18 23.23
C ALA A 30 -5.42 4.11 22.17
N VAL A 31 -6.59 4.15 21.53
CA VAL A 31 -6.80 3.50 20.24
C VAL A 31 -5.85 4.22 19.31
N SER A 32 -4.68 3.63 19.07
CA SER A 32 -3.88 3.96 17.90
C SER A 32 -4.70 3.47 16.72
N ILE A 33 -5.47 4.38 16.12
CA ILE A 33 -6.07 4.16 14.81
C ILE A 33 -4.87 4.06 13.86
N ALA A 34 -4.49 2.84 13.48
CA ALA A 34 -3.56 2.64 12.39
C ALA A 34 -4.29 3.05 11.09
N PRO A 35 -3.70 3.89 10.23
CA PRO A 35 -4.33 4.24 8.96
C PRO A 35 -4.37 3.03 8.03
N ALA A 36 -5.51 2.82 7.36
CA ALA A 36 -5.66 1.88 6.26
C ALA A 36 -4.96 2.44 5.00
N ASN A 37 -3.96 1.74 4.45
CA ASN A 37 -3.15 2.08 3.27
C ASN A 37 -3.64 1.52 1.90
N ALA A 38 -4.85 1.77 1.44
CA ALA A 38 -5.29 1.96 0.04
C ALA A 38 -4.64 1.20 -1.19
N GLN A 39 -5.45 0.74 -2.17
CA GLN A 39 -4.99 0.05 -3.41
C GLN A 39 -3.97 0.83 -4.22
N ASN A 40 -2.87 0.20 -4.66
CA ASN A 40 -2.05 0.82 -5.70
C ASN A 40 -2.75 0.78 -7.08
N LEU A 41 -3.16 1.94 -7.57
CA LEU A 41 -3.78 2.12 -8.87
C LEU A 41 -2.77 2.13 -10.03
N LEU A 42 -1.48 2.35 -9.74
CA LEU A 42 -0.45 2.41 -10.77
C LEU A 42 -0.07 1.01 -11.26
N LEU A 43 0.08 0.86 -12.57
CA LEU A 43 0.55 -0.37 -13.20
C LEU A 43 2.06 -0.28 -13.43
N ASN A 44 2.81 -1.32 -13.05
CA ASN A 44 4.27 -1.41 -13.21
C ASN A 44 5.05 -0.24 -12.55
N GLY A 45 4.56 0.28 -11.42
CA GLY A 45 5.22 1.38 -10.70
C GLY A 45 6.61 1.06 -10.15
N GLY A 46 6.95 -0.23 -9.99
CA GLY A 46 8.29 -0.70 -9.67
C GLY A 46 9.20 -0.92 -10.89
N PHE A 47 8.74 -0.66 -12.12
CA PHE A 47 9.56 -0.68 -13.35
C PHE A 47 10.22 -2.01 -13.74
N GLU A 48 9.68 -3.16 -13.34
CA GLU A 48 10.28 -4.48 -13.62
C GLU A 48 9.74 -5.33 -14.82
N PRO A 49 9.11 -4.79 -15.90
CA PRO A 49 8.78 -5.66 -17.04
C PRO A 49 10.03 -6.14 -17.80
N SER A 50 9.97 -7.36 -18.34
CA SER A 50 11.06 -7.97 -19.11
C SER A 50 11.21 -7.33 -20.50
N GLY A 51 12.04 -6.27 -20.57
CA GLY A 51 12.52 -5.66 -21.82
C GLY A 51 11.68 -4.49 -22.35
N GLY A 52 12.36 -3.46 -22.88
CA GLY A 52 11.73 -2.33 -23.59
C GLY A 52 11.04 -1.28 -22.70
N GLU A 53 10.10 -0.55 -23.30
CA GLU A 53 9.25 0.44 -22.64
C GLU A 53 8.42 -0.21 -21.51
N VAL A 54 8.26 0.48 -20.38
CA VAL A 54 7.41 0.00 -19.28
C VAL A 54 5.95 0.21 -19.69
N PRO A 55 5.12 -0.85 -19.79
CA PRO A 55 3.74 -0.72 -20.22
C PRO A 55 2.96 0.26 -19.33
N SER A 56 2.08 1.04 -19.98
CA SER A 56 1.22 2.05 -19.34
C SER A 56 1.93 3.29 -18.77
N TRP A 57 3.24 3.43 -18.99
CA TRP A 57 3.98 4.66 -18.68
C TRP A 57 4.43 5.37 -19.95
N THR A 58 4.35 6.70 -19.96
CA THR A 58 4.83 7.56 -21.05
C THR A 58 6.05 8.32 -20.58
N LEU A 59 7.20 8.11 -21.25
CA LEU A 59 8.42 8.87 -21.02
C LEU A 59 8.56 9.97 -22.09
N ASN A 60 8.53 11.23 -21.65
CA ASN A 60 8.80 12.39 -22.50
C ASN A 60 10.20 12.93 -22.20
N GLU A 61 10.98 13.20 -23.25
CA GLU A 61 12.34 13.72 -23.15
C GLU A 61 12.54 14.88 -24.13
N PHE A 62 13.07 16.01 -23.67
CA PHE A 62 13.23 17.18 -24.52
C PHE A 62 14.29 18.18 -24.02
N VAL A 63 14.84 18.96 -24.95
CA VAL A 63 15.73 20.09 -24.65
C VAL A 63 14.90 21.35 -24.37
N THR A 64 15.24 22.13 -23.35
CA THR A 64 14.52 23.36 -23.01
C THR A 64 14.46 24.31 -24.20
N GLY A 65 13.26 24.72 -24.60
CA GLY A 65 13.04 25.58 -25.77
C GLY A 65 13.20 24.89 -27.14
N SER A 66 13.28 23.56 -27.19
CA SER A 66 13.41 22.78 -28.42
C SER A 66 12.58 21.48 -28.38
N ALA A 67 12.08 21.04 -29.54
CA ALA A 67 11.41 19.74 -29.68
C ALA A 67 12.40 18.57 -29.90
N THR A 68 13.70 18.80 -29.70
CA THR A 68 14.72 17.75 -29.84
C THR A 68 14.61 16.75 -28.70
N ILE A 69 14.22 15.53 -29.05
CA ILE A 69 14.29 14.37 -28.14
C ILE A 69 15.75 13.97 -27.97
N LEU A 70 16.16 13.75 -26.74
CA LEU A 70 17.54 13.43 -26.36
C LEU A 70 17.51 12.37 -25.26
N ASN A 71 18.59 11.60 -25.14
CA ASN A 71 18.70 10.46 -24.20
C ASN A 71 18.97 10.94 -22.76
N THR A 72 18.01 11.65 -22.19
CA THR A 72 18.05 12.39 -20.92
C THR A 72 17.55 11.57 -19.73
N ALA A 73 16.79 10.52 -19.99
CA ALA A 73 16.27 9.59 -19.02
C ALA A 73 16.20 8.18 -19.61
N GLU A 74 16.32 7.15 -18.78
CA GLU A 74 16.20 5.76 -19.20
C GLU A 74 15.41 4.96 -18.17
N LEU A 75 14.48 4.14 -18.65
CA LEU A 75 13.86 3.08 -17.85
C LEU A 75 14.68 1.80 -18.03
N GLY A 76 15.64 1.56 -17.15
CA GLY A 76 16.64 0.50 -17.38
C GLY A 76 17.44 0.12 -16.14
N THR A 77 18.29 -0.90 -16.30
CA THR A 77 19.26 -1.30 -15.28
C THR A 77 20.44 -0.33 -15.35
N SER A 78 20.69 0.46 -14.30
CA SER A 78 21.93 1.25 -14.30
C SER A 78 23.14 0.33 -14.33
N THR A 79 24.18 0.73 -15.05
CA THR A 79 25.52 0.14 -14.94
C THR A 79 26.27 0.61 -13.69
N ALA A 80 25.62 1.40 -12.81
CA ALA A 80 26.19 1.86 -11.55
C ALA A 80 26.18 0.71 -10.53
N ALA A 81 27.35 0.42 -9.97
CA ALA A 81 27.73 -0.89 -9.45
C ALA A 81 27.06 -1.38 -8.13
N GLN A 82 25.86 -0.92 -7.74
CA GLN A 82 25.20 -1.37 -6.49
C GLN A 82 23.65 -1.39 -6.49
N SER A 83 22.96 -1.78 -7.56
CA SER A 83 21.56 -2.27 -7.43
C SER A 83 21.17 -3.20 -8.58
N PRO A 84 20.54 -4.37 -8.32
CA PRO A 84 20.06 -5.27 -9.36
C PRO A 84 18.71 -4.88 -10.01
N THR A 85 18.09 -3.75 -9.65
CA THR A 85 16.73 -3.36 -10.08
C THR A 85 16.71 -2.35 -11.25
N ARG A 86 15.61 -2.34 -12.02
CA ARG A 86 15.32 -1.30 -13.02
C ARG A 86 14.72 -0.09 -12.33
N HIS A 87 15.10 1.10 -12.76
CA HIS A 87 14.57 2.36 -12.22
C HIS A 87 14.43 3.37 -13.35
N LEU A 88 13.80 4.51 -13.06
CA LEU A 88 13.94 5.69 -13.90
C LEU A 88 15.28 6.36 -13.58
N TRP A 89 16.24 6.24 -14.49
CA TRP A 89 17.55 6.90 -14.41
C TRP A 89 17.52 8.24 -15.14
N LEU A 90 17.65 9.34 -14.40
CA LEU A 90 17.77 10.69 -14.95
C LEU A 90 19.25 11.07 -15.16
N ARG A 91 19.55 11.58 -16.36
CA ARG A 91 20.91 11.79 -16.88
C ARG A 91 21.16 13.27 -17.16
N PRO A 92 21.40 14.10 -16.12
CA PRO A 92 21.54 15.53 -16.30
C PRO A 92 22.77 15.93 -17.12
N PHE A 93 23.79 15.05 -17.21
CA PHE A 93 24.93 15.24 -18.10
C PHE A 93 24.55 15.32 -19.59
N ALA A 94 23.37 14.86 -19.98
CA ALA A 94 22.84 15.08 -21.32
C ALA A 94 22.72 16.58 -21.64
N GLY A 95 22.31 17.39 -20.66
CA GLY A 95 22.39 18.85 -20.70
C GLY A 95 23.85 19.31 -20.55
N GLY A 96 24.31 20.19 -21.43
CA GLY A 96 25.73 20.55 -21.49
C GLY A 96 26.56 19.63 -22.40
N GLN A 97 26.71 18.34 -22.06
CA GLN A 97 27.65 17.46 -22.76
C GLN A 97 27.15 17.01 -24.14
N THR A 98 25.86 16.66 -24.25
CA THR A 98 25.27 16.10 -25.48
C THR A 98 24.41 17.12 -26.21
N ALA A 99 23.60 17.89 -25.47
CA ALA A 99 22.75 18.93 -26.05
C ALA A 99 23.57 20.18 -26.44
N GLY A 100 24.71 20.45 -25.79
CA GLY A 100 25.53 21.65 -25.96
C GLY A 100 25.63 22.45 -24.65
N PRO A 101 26.69 23.27 -24.46
CA PRO A 101 27.08 23.82 -23.15
C PRO A 101 26.00 24.68 -22.49
N ASP A 102 25.14 25.32 -23.27
CA ASP A 102 24.06 26.20 -22.79
C ASP A 102 22.67 25.54 -22.86
N ASN A 103 22.60 24.26 -23.25
CA ASN A 103 21.33 23.56 -23.47
C ASN A 103 20.97 22.70 -22.28
N LEU A 104 19.81 22.99 -21.70
CA LEU A 104 19.22 22.28 -20.57
C LEU A 104 18.29 21.17 -21.08
N THR A 105 18.17 20.11 -20.31
CA THR A 105 17.42 18.90 -20.69
C THR A 105 16.33 18.57 -19.69
N ASN A 106 15.27 17.90 -20.13
CA ASN A 106 14.10 17.62 -19.31
C ASN A 106 13.64 16.20 -19.55
N ALA A 107 13.10 15.58 -18.50
CA ALA A 107 12.47 14.28 -18.57
C ALA A 107 11.21 14.26 -17.69
N GLU A 108 10.14 13.68 -18.22
CA GLU A 108 8.87 13.47 -17.51
C GLU A 108 8.44 12.03 -17.72
N LEU A 109 8.15 11.33 -16.63
CA LEU A 109 7.56 10.00 -16.66
C LEU A 109 6.13 10.09 -16.11
N ILE A 110 5.16 9.66 -16.91
CA ILE A 110 3.74 9.92 -16.68
C ILE A 110 2.94 8.61 -16.74
N GLN A 111 2.01 8.44 -15.81
CA GLN A 111 0.92 7.47 -15.90
C GLN A 111 -0.39 8.13 -15.48
N THR A 112 -1.49 7.79 -16.15
CA THR A 112 -2.85 8.24 -15.81
C THR A 112 -3.69 7.02 -15.45
N VAL A 113 -4.41 7.10 -14.34
CA VAL A 113 -5.22 6.00 -13.78
C VAL A 113 -6.64 6.48 -13.47
N PRO A 114 -7.65 5.61 -13.56
CA PRO A 114 -9.02 5.96 -13.17
C PRO A 114 -9.10 6.18 -11.66
N ILE A 115 -9.94 7.13 -11.23
CA ILE A 115 -10.20 7.46 -9.82
C ILE A 115 -11.67 7.89 -9.61
N SER A 116 -12.08 7.97 -8.36
CA SER A 116 -13.40 8.46 -7.93
C SER A 116 -13.27 9.85 -7.28
N ALA A 117 -14.13 10.79 -7.69
CA ALA A 117 -14.21 12.10 -7.07
C ALA A 117 -14.61 12.00 -5.59
N GLY A 118 -14.15 12.95 -4.76
CA GLY A 118 -14.44 12.98 -3.33
C GLY A 118 -13.53 12.12 -2.47
N GLN A 119 -12.82 11.15 -3.06
CA GLN A 119 -11.85 10.32 -2.35
C GLN A 119 -10.50 11.04 -2.21
N GLU A 120 -9.79 10.80 -1.11
CA GLU A 120 -8.40 11.23 -0.94
C GLU A 120 -7.46 10.22 -1.57
N TYR A 121 -6.39 10.67 -2.22
CA TYR A 121 -5.39 9.87 -2.90
C TYR A 121 -3.99 10.23 -2.41
N THR A 122 -3.15 9.23 -2.14
CA THR A 122 -1.74 9.39 -1.83
C THR A 122 -0.88 8.86 -2.96
N PHE A 123 -0.14 9.73 -3.63
CA PHE A 123 0.93 9.37 -4.57
C PHE A 123 2.25 9.25 -3.81
N SER A 124 2.89 8.07 -3.89
CA SER A 124 4.18 7.75 -3.29
C SER A 124 5.23 7.40 -4.35
N GLY A 125 6.51 7.66 -4.05
CA GLY A 125 7.64 7.25 -4.85
C GLY A 125 8.97 7.42 -4.11
N TYR A 126 10.00 6.67 -4.50
CA TYR A 126 11.33 6.78 -3.92
C TYR A 126 12.28 7.55 -4.83
N SER A 127 13.15 8.36 -4.26
CA SER A 127 14.22 9.05 -4.98
C SER A 127 15.60 8.75 -4.42
N ARG A 128 16.64 8.75 -5.26
CA ARG A 128 18.05 8.73 -4.85
C ARG A 128 18.86 9.73 -5.66
N PHE A 129 19.60 10.59 -4.97
CA PHE A 129 20.51 11.56 -5.60
C PHE A 129 21.95 11.09 -5.49
N GLU A 130 22.68 11.06 -6.60
CA GLU A 130 24.12 10.85 -6.56
C GLU A 130 24.85 12.10 -6.02
N VAL A 131 26.07 11.91 -5.55
CA VAL A 131 26.84 12.91 -4.79
C VAL A 131 26.97 14.28 -5.49
N ASN A 132 27.03 14.30 -6.83
CA ASN A 132 27.17 15.52 -7.63
C ASN A 132 25.91 15.85 -8.44
N TYR A 133 24.75 15.30 -8.11
CA TYR A 133 23.51 15.59 -8.82
C TYR A 133 23.19 17.10 -8.75
N GLY A 134 22.92 17.69 -9.92
CA GLY A 134 22.67 19.13 -10.05
C GLY A 134 21.42 19.59 -9.30
N GLY A 135 20.38 18.75 -9.21
CA GLY A 135 19.14 19.08 -8.50
C GLY A 135 19.22 18.92 -6.98
N GLY A 136 20.40 18.67 -6.42
CA GLY A 136 20.63 18.66 -4.97
C GLY A 136 21.77 19.57 -4.53
N VAL A 137 22.18 20.52 -5.38
CA VAL A 137 23.20 21.53 -5.04
C VAL A 137 22.66 22.92 -5.33
N GLU A 138 22.90 23.86 -4.41
CA GLU A 138 22.53 25.27 -4.63
C GLU A 138 23.35 25.90 -5.77
N THR A 139 24.62 25.55 -5.89
CA THR A 139 25.58 26.11 -6.86
C THR A 139 26.30 24.98 -7.59
N LEU A 140 26.29 25.02 -8.92
CA LEU A 140 27.05 24.09 -9.76
C LEU A 140 28.56 24.26 -9.56
N GLY A 141 29.31 23.20 -9.79
CA GLY A 141 30.77 23.22 -9.72
C GLY A 141 31.39 24.03 -10.84
N SER A 142 32.52 24.67 -10.55
CA SER A 142 33.24 25.53 -11.49
C SER A 142 33.73 24.83 -12.75
N ASP A 143 33.85 23.50 -12.70
CA ASP A 143 34.36 22.66 -13.79
C ASP A 143 33.25 22.23 -14.76
N GLY A 144 31.98 22.53 -14.43
CA GLY A 144 30.83 22.27 -15.28
C GLY A 144 30.68 23.27 -16.44
N PRO A 145 29.86 22.96 -17.45
CA PRO A 145 29.70 23.77 -18.66
C PRO A 145 29.17 25.19 -18.40
N LEU A 146 28.38 25.39 -17.35
CA LEU A 146 27.87 26.71 -16.94
C LEU A 146 28.77 27.41 -15.91
N GLY A 147 29.82 26.73 -15.41
CA GLY A 147 30.63 27.19 -14.30
C GLY A 147 29.85 27.30 -12.98
N ALA A 148 30.42 28.05 -12.03
CA ALA A 148 29.82 28.24 -10.70
C ALA A 148 28.65 29.23 -10.74
N VAL A 149 27.47 28.71 -11.11
CA VAL A 149 26.18 29.41 -11.11
C VAL A 149 25.18 28.65 -10.26
N ALA A 150 24.07 29.30 -9.89
CA ALA A 150 22.97 28.61 -9.23
C ALA A 150 22.48 27.44 -10.09
N SER A 151 22.22 26.29 -9.48
CA SER A 151 21.70 25.14 -10.24
C SER A 151 20.33 25.48 -10.83
N PRO A 152 20.12 25.29 -12.14
CA PRO A 152 18.81 25.44 -12.75
C PRO A 152 17.97 24.16 -12.64
N THR A 153 18.56 23.04 -12.21
CA THR A 153 17.90 21.75 -12.21
C THR A 153 16.84 21.67 -11.11
N VAL A 154 15.61 21.36 -11.49
CA VAL A 154 14.48 21.18 -10.58
C VAL A 154 13.97 19.75 -10.69
N THR A 155 13.83 19.07 -9.56
CA THR A 155 13.36 17.68 -9.48
C THR A 155 12.04 17.64 -8.73
N GLN A 156 11.00 17.10 -9.35
CA GLN A 156 9.66 17.16 -8.78
C GLN A 156 8.82 15.92 -9.05
N MET A 157 7.86 15.69 -8.15
CA MET A 157 6.74 14.78 -8.32
C MET A 157 5.44 15.58 -8.37
N SER A 158 4.45 15.14 -9.15
CA SER A 158 3.13 15.77 -9.15
C SER A 158 1.98 14.78 -9.22
N LEU A 159 0.85 15.20 -8.63
CA LEU A 159 -0.45 14.56 -8.70
C LEU A 159 -1.47 15.58 -9.26
N GLU A 160 -2.10 15.21 -10.37
CA GLU A 160 -3.10 16.02 -11.08
C GLU A 160 -4.41 15.25 -11.18
N PHE A 161 -5.54 15.90 -10.93
CA PHE A 161 -6.86 15.30 -11.16
C PHE A 161 -7.45 15.80 -12.47
N LEU A 162 -8.09 14.92 -13.23
CA LEU A 162 -8.64 15.22 -14.55
C LEU A 162 -10.08 14.76 -14.69
N ASP A 163 -10.81 15.45 -15.55
CA ASP A 163 -12.13 15.02 -16.01
C ASP A 163 -12.03 13.89 -17.06
N ALA A 164 -13.19 13.40 -17.51
CA ALA A 164 -13.28 12.35 -18.53
C ALA A 164 -12.80 12.79 -19.93
N SER A 165 -12.43 14.06 -20.10
CA SER A 165 -11.90 14.65 -21.34
C SER A 165 -10.43 15.07 -21.21
N ASP A 166 -9.73 14.56 -20.18
CA ASP A 166 -8.32 14.85 -19.86
C ASP A 166 -8.02 16.33 -19.53
N ASN A 167 -9.03 17.11 -19.14
CA ASN A 167 -8.80 18.46 -18.64
C ASN A 167 -8.47 18.40 -17.15
N ILE A 168 -7.43 19.10 -16.74
CA ILE A 168 -7.07 19.23 -15.32
C ILE A 168 -8.20 19.95 -14.56
N ILE A 169 -8.65 19.34 -13.47
CA ILE A 169 -9.59 19.94 -12.52
C ILE A 169 -8.80 20.44 -11.31
N GLY A 170 -9.00 21.71 -10.97
CA GLY A 170 -8.32 22.35 -9.86
C GLY A 170 -6.90 22.76 -10.22
N SER A 171 -5.97 22.64 -9.27
CA SER A 171 -4.55 22.95 -9.47
C SER A 171 -3.72 21.69 -9.25
N PRO A 172 -2.73 21.40 -10.10
CA PRO A 172 -1.73 20.36 -9.85
C PRO A 172 -1.08 20.52 -8.49
N PHE A 173 -0.87 19.41 -7.79
CA PHE A 173 -0.04 19.38 -6.60
C PHE A 173 1.35 18.93 -6.98
N THR A 174 2.34 19.74 -6.65
CA THR A 174 3.74 19.51 -7.00
C THR A 174 4.57 19.48 -5.73
N LEU A 175 5.32 18.40 -5.54
CA LEU A 175 6.31 18.23 -4.50
C LEU A 175 7.70 18.52 -5.09
N ASP A 176 8.41 19.45 -4.46
CA ASP A 176 9.83 19.65 -4.68
C ASP A 176 10.61 18.56 -3.95
N VAL A 177 11.24 17.67 -4.70
CA VAL A 177 11.92 16.49 -4.15
C VAL A 177 13.19 16.88 -3.40
N GLU A 178 13.89 17.94 -3.81
CA GLU A 178 15.07 18.42 -3.09
C GLU A 178 14.67 18.90 -1.69
N ALA A 179 13.67 19.79 -1.64
CA ALA A 179 13.18 20.36 -0.40
C ALA A 179 12.64 19.28 0.56
N ASP A 180 11.92 18.28 0.02
CA ASP A 180 11.38 17.18 0.81
C ASP A 180 12.50 16.27 1.35
N ARG A 181 13.51 15.92 0.55
CA ARG A 181 14.69 15.18 1.02
C ARG A 181 15.41 15.92 2.15
N ILE A 182 15.67 17.22 2.01
CA ILE A 182 16.31 18.04 3.05
C ILE A 182 15.50 17.99 4.35
N ALA A 183 14.17 18.06 4.26
CA ALA A 183 13.29 17.98 5.41
C ALA A 183 13.38 16.61 6.12
N GLN A 184 13.45 15.50 5.37
CA GLN A 184 13.59 14.15 5.90
C GLN A 184 14.97 13.89 6.54
N ILE A 185 16.05 14.36 5.90
CA ILE A 185 17.43 14.16 6.34
C ILE A 185 17.75 15.03 7.57
N GLY A 186 17.16 16.22 7.64
CA GLY A 186 17.46 17.22 8.68
C GLY A 186 18.82 17.92 8.49
N PHE A 187 19.47 17.71 7.34
CA PHE A 187 20.71 18.37 6.92
C PHE A 187 20.55 18.96 5.52
N PRO A 188 21.28 20.03 5.19
CA PRO A 188 21.09 20.78 3.95
C PRO A 188 21.66 20.08 2.69
N ASP A 189 22.26 18.89 2.81
CA ASP A 189 22.86 18.18 1.69
C ASP A 189 22.01 16.95 1.33
N PRO A 190 21.17 17.03 0.27
CA PRO A 190 20.32 15.91 -0.15
C PRO A 190 21.06 14.86 -1.00
N ASN A 191 22.33 15.07 -1.36
CA ASN A 191 23.12 14.22 -2.25
C ASN A 191 23.93 13.13 -1.51
N ASP A 192 23.24 12.29 -0.75
CA ASP A 192 23.84 11.30 0.14
C ASP A 192 23.88 9.86 -0.40
N ASN A 193 23.45 9.64 -1.65
CA ASN A 193 23.25 8.33 -2.27
C ASN A 193 22.22 7.42 -1.60
N ALA A 194 21.43 7.90 -0.64
CA ALA A 194 20.36 7.11 -0.03
C ALA A 194 19.00 7.33 -0.73
N TYR A 195 18.17 6.29 -0.66
CA TYR A 195 16.79 6.36 -1.13
C TYR A 195 15.88 6.97 -0.05
N TYR A 196 15.01 7.89 -0.46
CA TYR A 196 14.01 8.52 0.40
C TYR A 196 12.65 8.42 -0.25
N GLN A 197 11.61 8.16 0.56
CA GLN A 197 10.23 8.08 0.10
C GLN A 197 9.59 9.46 0.10
N HIS A 198 8.76 9.74 -0.88
CA HIS A 198 8.05 11.00 -1.08
C HIS A 198 6.56 10.75 -1.15
N LEU A 199 5.75 11.67 -0.61
CA LEU A 199 4.30 11.52 -0.51
C LEU A 199 3.57 12.80 -0.95
N ILE A 200 2.53 12.65 -1.77
CA ILE A 200 1.58 13.70 -2.12
C ILE A 200 0.17 13.18 -1.83
N THR A 201 -0.49 13.71 -0.80
CA THR A 201 -1.86 13.31 -0.41
C THR A 201 -2.85 14.40 -0.75
N GLN A 202 -3.89 14.08 -1.54
CA GLN A 202 -4.88 15.04 -2.03
C GLN A 202 -6.28 14.45 -2.24
N THR A 203 -7.33 15.22 -1.92
CA THR A 203 -8.71 14.86 -2.22
C THR A 203 -9.07 15.17 -3.68
N ALA A 204 -9.55 14.17 -4.41
CA ALA A 204 -10.05 14.28 -5.77
C ALA A 204 -11.25 15.25 -5.81
N PRO A 205 -11.17 16.36 -6.58
CA PRO A 205 -12.28 17.30 -6.70
C PRO A 205 -13.51 16.67 -7.36
N SER A 206 -14.70 17.23 -7.08
CA SER A 206 -15.93 16.86 -7.79
C SER A 206 -15.75 16.89 -9.31
N GLY A 207 -16.17 15.82 -9.98
CA GLY A 207 -16.06 15.67 -11.43
C GLY A 207 -14.72 15.11 -11.93
N ALA A 208 -13.75 14.87 -11.04
CA ALA A 208 -12.55 14.14 -11.39
C ALA A 208 -12.88 12.65 -11.61
N THR A 209 -12.36 12.10 -12.70
CA THR A 209 -12.51 10.69 -13.08
C THR A 209 -11.16 10.02 -13.30
N GLN A 210 -10.08 10.78 -13.34
CA GLN A 210 -8.72 10.29 -13.55
C GLN A 210 -7.73 11.04 -12.64
N ALA A 211 -6.66 10.35 -12.24
CA ALA A 211 -5.48 10.96 -11.64
C ALA A 211 -4.28 10.73 -12.56
N ARG A 212 -3.48 11.76 -12.79
CA ARG A 212 -2.21 11.70 -13.50
C ARG A 212 -1.09 11.96 -12.52
N VAL A 213 -0.14 11.03 -12.47
CA VAL A 213 1.11 11.20 -11.76
C VAL A 213 2.22 11.53 -12.72
N THR A 214 3.12 12.42 -12.28
CA THR A 214 4.34 12.75 -13.02
C THR A 214 5.53 12.71 -12.08
N ALA A 215 6.59 12.03 -12.50
CA ALA A 215 7.91 12.18 -11.93
C ALA A 215 8.81 12.85 -12.96
N ALA A 216 9.42 13.97 -12.61
CA ALA A 216 10.14 14.80 -13.57
C ALA A 216 11.43 15.40 -13.01
N ALA A 217 12.32 15.72 -13.94
CA ALA A 217 13.38 16.69 -13.71
C ALA A 217 13.45 17.65 -14.89
N TYR A 218 13.47 18.94 -14.57
CA TYR A 218 13.53 20.03 -15.52
C TYR A 218 14.85 20.74 -15.47
N ASP A 219 15.21 21.34 -16.59
CA ASP A 219 16.40 22.17 -16.73
C ASP A 219 17.68 21.48 -16.22
N MET A 220 17.75 20.17 -16.45
CA MET A 220 18.87 19.33 -16.10
C MET A 220 20.11 19.72 -16.88
N VAL A 221 21.23 19.87 -16.16
CA VAL A 221 22.53 20.21 -16.73
C VAL A 221 23.66 19.49 -16.01
N TRP A 222 24.74 19.20 -16.74
CA TRP A 222 25.98 18.70 -16.16
C TRP A 222 26.46 19.63 -15.05
N ASN A 223 26.63 19.07 -13.85
CA ASN A 223 27.34 19.69 -12.73
C ASN A 223 28.85 19.37 -12.78
N ILE A 224 29.29 18.37 -12.02
CA ILE A 224 30.66 17.85 -12.00
C ILE A 224 30.65 16.33 -11.93
N GLY A 225 31.69 15.70 -12.49
CA GLY A 225 31.83 14.24 -12.46
C GLY A 225 32.80 13.76 -11.38
N PRO A 226 32.74 12.46 -10.98
CA PRO A 226 31.77 11.44 -11.39
C PRO A 226 30.45 11.50 -10.57
N ALA A 227 29.48 10.63 -10.90
CA ALA A 227 28.26 10.38 -10.10
C ALA A 227 27.38 11.61 -9.87
N GLN A 228 26.58 11.95 -10.89
CA GLN A 228 25.72 13.13 -10.93
C GLN A 228 24.30 12.81 -11.42
N SER A 229 23.88 11.57 -11.30
CA SER A 229 22.57 11.09 -11.73
C SER A 229 21.55 11.19 -10.62
N MET A 230 20.29 11.01 -10.99
CA MET A 230 19.18 10.84 -10.07
C MET A 230 18.35 9.63 -10.48
N PHE A 231 17.75 8.96 -9.50
CA PHE A 231 16.95 7.78 -9.71
C PHE A 231 15.58 7.94 -9.05
N TYR A 232 14.52 7.57 -9.75
CA TYR A 232 13.20 7.31 -9.17
C TYR A 232 12.89 5.82 -9.21
N ASP A 233 12.19 5.33 -8.19
CA ASP A 233 11.75 3.94 -8.10
C ASP A 233 10.42 3.81 -7.31
N THR A 234 9.76 2.66 -7.47
CA THR A 234 8.62 2.20 -6.66
C THR A 234 7.51 3.24 -6.49
N PHE A 235 6.83 3.58 -7.60
CA PHE A 235 5.68 4.47 -7.56
C PHE A 235 4.39 3.75 -7.16
N SER A 236 3.57 4.41 -6.34
CA SER A 236 2.20 3.99 -6.04
C SER A 236 1.22 5.14 -5.92
N VAL A 237 -0.04 4.95 -6.32
CA VAL A 237 -1.15 5.88 -6.06
C VAL A 237 -2.25 5.13 -5.37
N THR A 238 -2.70 5.61 -4.22
CA THR A 238 -3.62 4.87 -3.38
C THR A 238 -4.78 5.73 -2.88
N ALA A 239 -6.04 5.26 -2.90
CA ALA A 239 -7.21 6.01 -2.38
C ALA A 239 -7.56 5.70 -0.91
N THR A 240 -7.75 6.72 -0.08
CA THR A 240 -8.11 6.63 1.36
C THR A 240 -9.39 5.85 1.64
N SER A 241 -10.27 5.64 0.64
CA SER A 241 -11.52 4.87 0.74
C SER A 241 -11.60 3.66 -0.20
N ASP A 242 -10.49 3.24 -0.81
CA ASP A 242 -10.40 2.03 -1.64
C ASP A 242 -9.72 0.89 -0.83
N PRO A 243 -10.26 -0.33 -0.81
CA PRO A 243 -10.02 -1.35 0.20
C PRO A 243 -8.67 -2.06 0.23
N SER A 244 -7.82 -1.86 -0.76
CA SER A 244 -6.59 -2.68 -0.92
C SER A 244 -5.42 -2.09 -0.16
N THR A 245 -5.73 -1.73 1.07
CA THR A 245 -4.71 -1.60 2.08
C THR A 245 -4.00 -2.92 2.24
N GLU A 246 -2.72 -2.92 1.90
CA GLU A 246 -1.82 -3.91 2.46
C GLU A 246 -1.89 -3.85 3.99
N LEU A 247 -2.46 -4.89 4.57
CA LEU A 247 -2.63 -5.01 6.02
C LEU A 247 -1.39 -5.60 6.69
N LEU A 248 -0.49 -6.24 5.93
CA LEU A 248 0.68 -6.91 6.48
C LEU A 248 1.81 -5.93 6.81
N LEU A 249 2.59 -6.28 7.82
CA LEU A 249 3.87 -5.65 8.15
C LEU A 249 5.01 -6.40 7.46
N ASN A 250 5.90 -5.67 6.80
CA ASN A 250 6.99 -6.24 5.99
C ASN A 250 6.52 -7.38 5.04
N PRO A 251 5.50 -7.12 4.19
CA PRO A 251 4.92 -8.11 3.27
C PRO A 251 5.93 -8.71 2.28
N THR A 252 6.89 -7.90 1.83
CA THR A 252 7.93 -8.28 0.87
C THR A 252 9.15 -8.94 1.54
N LEU A 253 9.17 -9.05 2.87
CA LEU A 253 10.27 -9.67 3.63
C LEU A 253 11.66 -9.02 3.44
N ASP A 254 11.70 -7.77 2.98
CA ASP A 254 12.92 -7.04 2.65
C ASP A 254 13.54 -6.27 3.82
N GLU A 255 12.74 -5.96 4.83
CA GLU A 255 13.22 -5.14 5.93
C GLU A 255 14.11 -5.97 6.88
N ASN A 256 15.32 -5.44 7.12
CA ASN A 256 16.24 -5.77 8.21
C ASN A 256 17.09 -7.07 8.11
N PRO A 257 18.36 -6.99 7.65
CA PRO A 257 19.26 -8.14 7.56
C PRO A 257 19.77 -8.66 8.91
N SER A 258 19.44 -8.01 10.04
CA SER A 258 20.01 -8.31 11.36
C SER A 258 19.09 -9.09 12.32
N VAL A 259 17.79 -9.21 12.04
CA VAL A 259 16.80 -9.83 12.96
C VAL A 259 15.76 -10.77 12.33
N GLY A 260 15.76 -11.03 11.02
CA GLY A 260 14.92 -12.08 10.41
C GLY A 260 13.53 -11.58 9.96
N PHE A 261 12.52 -12.42 10.13
CA PHE A 261 11.11 -12.20 9.73
C PHE A 261 10.42 -11.14 10.60
N ASP A 262 10.81 -9.86 10.46
CA ASP A 262 10.24 -8.78 11.28
C ASP A 262 8.73 -8.67 11.06
N GLY A 263 7.95 -8.67 12.15
CA GLY A 263 6.49 -8.71 12.12
C GLY A 263 5.86 -10.08 11.83
N TRP A 264 6.62 -11.12 11.53
CA TRP A 264 6.10 -12.44 11.16
C TRP A 264 6.49 -13.52 12.18
N THR A 265 5.55 -14.45 12.43
CA THR A 265 5.76 -15.62 13.30
C THR A 265 6.20 -16.80 12.46
N VAL A 266 7.36 -17.38 12.79
CA VAL A 266 7.89 -18.59 12.15
C VAL A 266 7.77 -19.78 13.09
N VAL A 267 7.29 -20.90 12.57
CA VAL A 267 7.19 -22.18 13.28
C VAL A 267 7.92 -23.24 12.48
N ASN A 268 8.72 -24.07 13.16
CA ASN A 268 9.35 -25.27 12.59
C ASN A 268 9.05 -26.46 13.52
N ASP A 269 8.58 -27.58 12.98
CA ASP A 269 7.89 -28.63 13.77
C ASP A 269 8.78 -29.60 14.57
N ASP A 270 10.11 -29.56 14.39
CA ASP A 270 11.06 -30.41 15.14
C ASP A 270 11.95 -29.60 16.14
N PRO A 271 11.42 -29.25 17.32
CA PRO A 271 12.14 -28.46 18.33
C PRO A 271 13.40 -29.16 18.92
N GLY A 272 13.71 -30.40 18.50
CA GLY A 272 14.90 -31.15 18.92
C GLY A 272 16.05 -31.12 17.91
N ASN A 273 15.82 -30.70 16.66
CA ASN A 273 16.82 -30.73 15.60
C ASN A 273 17.43 -29.33 15.38
N PRO A 274 18.75 -29.14 15.57
CA PRO A 274 19.40 -27.85 15.36
C PRO A 274 19.36 -27.36 13.90
N MET A 275 18.99 -28.21 12.94
CA MET A 275 18.82 -27.84 11.53
C MET A 275 17.42 -27.25 11.25
N ASN A 276 16.55 -27.14 12.24
CA ASN A 276 15.18 -26.63 12.04
C ASN A 276 15.10 -25.15 11.71
N GLU A 277 16.06 -24.36 12.17
CA GLU A 277 16.20 -22.96 11.76
C GLU A 277 16.50 -22.82 10.26
N GLU A 278 16.76 -23.94 9.56
CA GLU A 278 17.05 -23.97 8.14
C GLU A 278 15.87 -24.34 7.24
N VAL A 279 14.72 -24.75 7.80
CA VAL A 279 13.53 -25.19 7.04
C VAL A 279 12.78 -23.98 6.47
N VAL A 280 12.59 -22.95 7.28
CA VAL A 280 11.93 -21.68 6.93
C VAL A 280 12.89 -20.53 7.22
N ARG A 281 13.36 -19.82 6.19
CA ARG A 281 14.27 -18.66 6.34
C ARG A 281 14.11 -17.65 5.22
N THR A 282 14.59 -16.44 5.44
CA THR A 282 14.76 -15.47 4.36
C THR A 282 16.09 -15.71 3.63
N ALA A 283 16.11 -15.58 2.32
CA ALA A 283 17.32 -15.75 1.51
C ALA A 283 17.40 -14.72 0.38
N THR A 284 18.62 -14.25 0.09
CA THR A 284 18.88 -13.23 -0.94
C THR A 284 18.85 -13.75 -2.37
N PHE A 285 18.51 -15.01 -2.55
CA PHE A 285 18.27 -15.64 -3.86
C PHE A 285 16.83 -16.11 -4.01
N ALA A 286 16.06 -16.08 -2.91
CA ALA A 286 14.64 -16.39 -2.90
C ALA A 286 13.81 -15.14 -3.21
N ASN A 287 14.46 -14.03 -3.57
CA ASN A 287 13.85 -12.84 -4.13
C ASN A 287 13.82 -12.95 -5.65
N ALA A 288 12.75 -12.50 -6.28
CA ALA A 288 12.75 -12.48 -7.73
C ALA A 288 11.90 -11.41 -8.35
N VAL A 289 12.52 -10.66 -9.26
CA VAL A 289 11.93 -9.88 -10.34
C VAL A 289 10.88 -8.82 -9.91
N HIS A 290 10.44 -8.77 -8.66
CA HIS A 290 9.32 -7.93 -8.20
C HIS A 290 9.65 -7.04 -6.99
N SER A 291 10.93 -6.65 -6.91
CA SER A 291 11.59 -5.79 -5.91
C SER A 291 12.06 -6.52 -4.65
N GLY A 292 13.10 -5.98 -3.99
CA GLY A 292 13.63 -6.55 -2.75
C GLY A 292 15.01 -7.22 -2.78
N VAL A 293 15.59 -7.42 -1.59
CA VAL A 293 16.90 -8.05 -1.35
C VAL A 293 16.73 -9.50 -0.89
N ARG A 294 15.54 -9.92 -0.44
CA ARG A 294 15.29 -11.23 0.17
C ARG A 294 13.86 -11.70 -0.09
N GLY A 295 13.66 -13.01 -0.11
CA GLY A 295 12.33 -13.62 -0.04
C GLY A 295 12.34 -14.83 0.90
N LEU A 296 11.18 -15.47 1.06
CA LEU A 296 11.01 -16.69 1.85
C LEU A 296 11.55 -17.91 1.11
N TRP A 297 12.34 -18.71 1.81
CA TRP A 297 12.85 -19.99 1.34
C TRP A 297 12.35 -21.13 2.20
N PHE A 298 11.64 -22.07 1.56
CA PHE A 298 11.34 -23.40 2.11
C PHE A 298 12.35 -24.44 1.61
N SER A 299 12.96 -25.12 2.58
CA SER A 299 14.11 -25.99 2.39
C SER A 299 13.76 -27.43 2.76
N SER A 300 13.61 -28.31 1.77
CA SER A 300 13.32 -29.74 1.97
C SER A 300 14.57 -30.59 2.28
N PHE A 301 15.75 -29.98 2.28
CA PHE A 301 17.06 -30.66 2.31
C PHE A 301 17.29 -31.53 3.55
N PHE A 302 16.54 -31.29 4.62
CA PHE A 302 16.72 -31.95 5.92
C PHE A 302 15.64 -32.99 6.23
N GLY A 303 14.64 -33.14 5.36
CA GLY A 303 13.57 -34.10 5.56
C GLY A 303 13.88 -35.47 4.96
N GLU A 304 13.37 -36.51 5.62
CA GLU A 304 13.38 -37.88 5.11
C GLU A 304 11.93 -38.38 5.02
N LEU A 305 11.64 -39.40 4.19
CA LEU A 305 10.27 -39.94 4.07
C LEU A 305 9.67 -40.43 5.40
N GLU A 306 10.52 -40.90 6.32
CA GLU A 306 10.10 -41.38 7.65
C GLU A 306 10.01 -40.24 8.68
N THR A 307 10.71 -39.14 8.44
CA THR A 307 10.83 -37.96 9.32
C THR A 307 10.93 -36.70 8.46
N PRO A 308 9.82 -36.29 7.83
CA PRO A 308 9.86 -35.14 6.94
C PRO A 308 9.90 -33.84 7.76
N VAL A 309 10.27 -32.74 7.11
CA VAL A 309 10.35 -31.43 7.77
C VAL A 309 9.16 -30.56 7.41
N SER A 310 8.62 -29.86 8.40
CA SER A 310 7.51 -28.93 8.23
C SER A 310 7.84 -27.59 8.88
N GLY A 311 7.26 -26.55 8.33
CA GLY A 311 7.34 -25.22 8.90
C GLY A 311 6.32 -24.27 8.28
N SER A 312 6.15 -23.12 8.92
CA SER A 312 5.25 -22.09 8.44
C SER A 312 5.75 -20.71 8.82
N VAL A 313 5.30 -19.73 8.05
CA VAL A 313 5.38 -18.33 8.40
C VAL A 313 3.97 -17.75 8.39
N SER A 314 3.64 -16.97 9.40
CA SER A 314 2.30 -16.40 9.56
C SER A 314 2.34 -15.01 10.17
N GLN A 315 1.34 -14.21 9.85
CA GLN A 315 1.13 -12.91 10.48
C GLN A 315 -0.35 -12.76 10.80
N THR A 316 -0.63 -12.15 11.94
CA THR A 316 -1.99 -11.88 12.42
C THR A 316 -2.17 -10.38 12.54
N VAL A 317 -3.23 -9.88 11.93
CA VAL A 317 -3.59 -8.46 11.88
C VAL A 317 -5.03 -8.31 12.37
N GLU A 318 -5.42 -7.10 12.74
CA GLU A 318 -6.81 -6.84 13.13
C GLU A 318 -7.76 -7.13 11.96
N GLY A 319 -8.90 -7.73 12.28
CA GLY A 319 -9.92 -8.15 11.34
C GLY A 319 -11.29 -7.61 11.68
N VAL A 320 -12.11 -7.46 10.65
CA VAL A 320 -13.48 -6.96 10.73
C VAL A 320 -14.43 -8.03 10.21
N ALA A 321 -15.36 -8.46 11.05
CA ALA A 321 -16.42 -9.38 10.65
C ALA A 321 -17.25 -8.81 9.49
N GLY A 322 -17.62 -9.67 8.54
CA GLY A 322 -18.31 -9.29 7.30
C GLY A 322 -17.39 -8.83 6.18
N GLY A 323 -16.14 -8.45 6.49
CA GLY A 323 -15.16 -8.02 5.50
C GLY A 323 -14.70 -9.14 4.57
N GLU A 324 -14.54 -8.87 3.28
CA GLU A 324 -13.97 -9.83 2.31
C GLU A 324 -12.47 -9.62 2.17
N TYR A 325 -11.67 -10.60 2.59
CA TYR A 325 -10.22 -10.52 2.58
C TYR A 325 -9.64 -11.30 1.40
N THR A 326 -8.55 -10.82 0.82
CA THR A 326 -7.75 -11.54 -0.17
C THR A 326 -6.30 -11.59 0.27
N PHE A 327 -5.77 -12.80 0.46
CA PHE A 327 -4.36 -13.06 0.70
C PHE A 327 -3.68 -13.54 -0.58
N SER A 328 -2.59 -12.88 -0.97
CA SER A 328 -1.77 -13.26 -2.11
C SER A 328 -0.29 -13.35 -1.80
N GLY A 329 0.45 -13.98 -2.71
CA GLY A 329 1.91 -14.06 -2.67
C GLY A 329 2.44 -14.79 -3.90
N TRP A 330 3.73 -14.65 -4.16
CA TRP A 330 4.39 -15.26 -5.31
C TRP A 330 5.14 -16.52 -4.91
N SER A 331 5.32 -17.45 -5.86
CA SER A 331 6.18 -18.62 -5.66
C SER A 331 7.02 -18.99 -6.89
N LEU A 332 8.15 -19.65 -6.65
CA LEU A 332 8.96 -20.37 -7.65
C LEU A 332 9.41 -21.70 -7.08
N PHE A 333 9.26 -22.77 -7.87
CA PHE A 333 9.78 -24.09 -7.55
C PHE A 333 10.94 -24.47 -8.45
N GLU A 334 12.04 -24.90 -7.84
CA GLU A 334 13.16 -25.51 -8.55
C GLU A 334 12.79 -26.88 -9.13
N ALA A 335 13.54 -27.33 -10.14
CA ALA A 335 13.21 -28.52 -10.95
C ALA A 335 12.84 -29.77 -10.14
N ASN A 336 13.52 -30.01 -9.01
CA ASN A 336 13.28 -31.19 -8.18
C ASN A 336 12.64 -30.87 -6.82
N PHE A 337 12.06 -29.69 -6.65
CA PHE A 337 11.38 -29.35 -5.40
C PHE A 337 10.24 -30.36 -5.16
N PRO A 338 10.23 -31.10 -4.03
CA PRO A 338 9.25 -32.15 -3.79
C PRO A 338 7.81 -31.62 -3.74
N GLY A 339 7.62 -30.34 -3.35
CA GLY A 339 6.32 -29.69 -3.30
C GLY A 339 5.65 -29.50 -4.66
N GLY A 340 6.37 -29.64 -5.77
CA GLY A 340 5.77 -29.67 -7.12
C GLY A 340 5.74 -31.05 -7.77
N GLN A 341 6.11 -32.12 -7.06
CA GLN A 341 6.16 -33.47 -7.62
C GLN A 341 4.95 -34.31 -7.17
N ASP A 342 4.38 -35.11 -8.07
CA ASP A 342 3.45 -36.18 -7.69
C ASP A 342 4.21 -37.43 -7.21
N THR A 343 5.30 -37.74 -7.90
CA THR A 343 6.21 -38.84 -7.60
C THR A 343 7.62 -38.25 -7.53
N LEU A 344 8.31 -38.56 -6.44
CA LEU A 344 9.65 -38.08 -6.18
C LEU A 344 10.60 -38.55 -7.29
N ALA A 345 11.30 -37.60 -7.88
CA ALA A 345 12.32 -37.85 -8.89
C ALA A 345 13.71 -37.58 -8.28
N GLY A 346 14.46 -38.67 -8.09
CA GLY A 346 15.79 -38.66 -7.48
C GLY A 346 15.78 -38.56 -5.95
N GLY A 347 16.97 -38.70 -5.36
CA GLY A 347 17.16 -38.72 -3.90
C GLY A 347 16.73 -40.04 -3.25
N PRO A 348 16.70 -40.09 -1.90
CA PRO A 348 16.38 -41.31 -1.14
C PRO A 348 14.97 -41.86 -1.36
N GLY A 349 14.03 -40.99 -1.76
CA GLY A 349 12.63 -41.34 -2.00
C GLY A 349 12.25 -41.61 -3.46
N ASP A 350 13.22 -41.76 -4.38
CA ASP A 350 12.96 -41.89 -5.82
C ASP A 350 11.88 -42.95 -6.14
N GLY A 351 10.89 -42.53 -6.93
CA GLY A 351 9.74 -43.35 -7.32
C GLY A 351 8.64 -43.50 -6.28
N GLN A 352 8.77 -42.92 -5.08
CA GLN A 352 7.69 -42.84 -4.10
C GLN A 352 6.80 -41.61 -4.34
N PRO A 353 5.53 -41.59 -3.88
CA PRO A 353 4.72 -40.39 -3.87
C PRO A 353 5.39 -39.28 -3.07
N SER A 354 5.33 -38.04 -3.55
CA SER A 354 5.76 -36.90 -2.73
C SER A 354 4.75 -36.68 -1.61
N PRO A 355 5.16 -36.66 -0.33
CA PRO A 355 4.28 -36.27 0.77
C PRO A 355 4.17 -34.75 0.91
N THR A 356 5.06 -33.99 0.25
CA THR A 356 5.22 -32.56 0.48
C THR A 356 4.04 -31.76 -0.03
N GLU A 357 3.49 -30.90 0.85
CA GLU A 357 2.38 -29.99 0.55
C GLU A 357 2.80 -28.55 0.84
N ILE A 358 2.36 -27.64 -0.02
CA ILE A 358 2.49 -26.20 0.17
C ILE A 358 1.10 -25.57 0.05
N LYS A 359 0.73 -24.76 1.03
CA LYS A 359 -0.51 -24.00 0.97
C LYS A 359 -0.36 -22.59 1.50
N PHE A 360 -1.17 -21.70 0.94
CA PHE A 360 -1.51 -20.44 1.59
C PHE A 360 -2.83 -20.59 2.33
N GLU A 361 -2.88 -20.10 3.56
CA GLU A 361 -4.05 -20.15 4.45
C GLU A 361 -4.46 -18.71 4.81
N LEU A 362 -5.77 -18.44 4.72
CA LEU A 362 -6.45 -17.25 5.22
C LEU A 362 -7.46 -17.69 6.29
N ALA A 363 -7.16 -17.38 7.55
CA ALA A 363 -7.95 -17.77 8.72
C ALA A 363 -8.50 -16.55 9.46
N PHE A 364 -9.70 -16.67 10.02
CA PHE A 364 -10.33 -15.64 10.85
C PHE A 364 -10.36 -16.10 12.30
N LEU A 365 -10.09 -15.21 13.25
CA LEU A 365 -9.97 -15.56 14.67
C LEU A 365 -10.87 -14.70 15.53
N ASP A 366 -11.36 -15.26 16.63
CA ASP A 366 -12.11 -14.53 17.64
C ASP A 366 -11.19 -13.73 18.58
N GLY A 367 -11.77 -12.92 19.46
CA GLY A 367 -10.99 -12.11 20.43
C GLY A 367 -10.21 -12.92 21.48
N SER A 368 -10.25 -14.25 21.43
CA SER A 368 -9.40 -15.16 22.22
C SER A 368 -8.30 -15.82 21.38
N GLY A 369 -8.17 -15.47 20.09
CA GLY A 369 -7.21 -16.05 19.16
C GLY A 369 -7.59 -17.46 18.67
N VAL A 370 -8.88 -17.83 18.71
CA VAL A 370 -9.35 -19.12 18.22
C VAL A 370 -9.88 -18.97 16.80
N VAL A 371 -9.46 -19.86 15.88
CA VAL A 371 -9.95 -19.88 14.49
C VAL A 371 -11.46 -20.11 14.45
N ILE A 372 -12.16 -19.24 13.72
CA ILE A 372 -13.59 -19.29 13.47
C ILE A 372 -13.81 -19.95 12.10
N GLY A 373 -14.63 -21.00 12.09
CA GLY A 373 -14.96 -21.71 10.86
C GLY A 373 -13.78 -22.49 10.28
N THR A 374 -13.83 -22.72 8.97
CA THR A 374 -12.75 -23.38 8.22
C THR A 374 -11.94 -22.30 7.50
N PRO A 375 -10.61 -22.25 7.66
CA PRO A 375 -9.76 -21.35 6.88
C PRO A 375 -9.95 -21.54 5.38
N ALA A 376 -9.83 -20.46 4.63
CA ALA A 376 -9.72 -20.55 3.18
C ALA A 376 -8.28 -20.91 2.82
N GLU A 377 -8.11 -21.86 1.91
CA GLU A 377 -6.79 -22.39 1.56
C GLU A 377 -6.65 -22.49 0.04
N ILE A 378 -5.42 -22.28 -0.45
CA ILE A 378 -5.04 -22.60 -1.83
C ILE A 378 -3.83 -23.56 -1.81
N ASP A 379 -3.98 -24.67 -2.53
CA ASP A 379 -2.89 -25.61 -2.82
C ASP A 379 -2.01 -25.02 -3.92
N ILE A 380 -0.77 -24.65 -3.56
CA ILE A 380 0.15 -23.97 -4.45
C ILE A 380 0.59 -24.87 -5.60
N LYS A 381 0.75 -26.18 -5.38
CA LYS A 381 1.13 -27.11 -6.45
C LYS A 381 0.03 -27.22 -7.49
N ALA A 382 -1.21 -27.38 -7.05
CA ALA A 382 -2.37 -27.49 -7.93
C ALA A 382 -2.56 -26.20 -8.75
N ASP A 383 -2.39 -25.05 -8.10
CA ASP A 383 -2.52 -23.75 -8.76
C ASP A 383 -1.38 -23.51 -9.77
N ARG A 384 -0.11 -23.74 -9.38
CA ARG A 384 1.04 -23.68 -10.31
C ARG A 384 0.88 -24.65 -11.50
N THR A 385 0.38 -25.86 -11.27
CA THR A 385 0.12 -26.84 -12.34
C THR A 385 -0.82 -26.27 -13.39
N THR A 386 -1.84 -25.52 -12.95
CA THR A 386 -2.80 -24.85 -13.82
C THR A 386 -2.15 -23.69 -14.56
N GLN A 387 -1.43 -22.81 -13.86
CA GLN A 387 -0.78 -21.64 -14.45
C GLN A 387 0.34 -21.99 -15.44
N ALA A 388 1.15 -23.01 -15.13
CA ALA A 388 2.23 -23.50 -15.99
C ALA A 388 1.74 -24.40 -17.15
N GLY A 389 0.47 -24.80 -17.14
CA GLY A 389 -0.08 -25.73 -18.13
C GLY A 389 0.51 -27.15 -18.02
N GLY A 390 0.92 -27.57 -16.83
CA GLY A 390 1.46 -28.91 -16.60
C GLY A 390 2.44 -29.00 -15.42
N ASN A 391 3.73 -28.79 -15.69
CA ASN A 391 4.77 -29.01 -14.68
C ASN A 391 4.87 -27.80 -13.72
N PRO A 392 4.56 -27.91 -12.43
CA PRO A 392 4.70 -26.80 -11.49
C PRO A 392 6.16 -26.48 -11.14
N ASN A 393 7.11 -27.40 -11.40
CA ASN A 393 8.56 -27.19 -11.22
C ASN A 393 9.22 -26.69 -12.51
N ASP A 394 8.78 -25.55 -13.01
CA ASP A 394 9.24 -24.96 -14.27
C ASP A 394 10.15 -23.75 -14.09
N THR A 395 10.53 -23.42 -12.84
CA THR A 395 11.38 -22.27 -12.48
C THR A 395 10.80 -20.90 -12.86
N ASN A 396 9.51 -20.80 -13.14
CA ASN A 396 8.82 -19.52 -13.32
C ASN A 396 8.16 -19.08 -12.01
N TRP A 397 8.03 -17.75 -11.87
CA TRP A 397 7.28 -17.14 -10.80
C TRP A 397 5.79 -17.08 -11.14
N TYR A 398 4.97 -17.47 -10.18
CA TYR A 398 3.51 -17.44 -10.28
C TYR A 398 2.92 -16.79 -9.04
N GLN A 399 1.90 -15.95 -9.23
CA GLN A 399 1.15 -15.36 -8.14
C GLN A 399 0.02 -16.29 -7.73
N HIS A 400 -0.25 -16.35 -6.44
CA HIS A 400 -1.32 -17.13 -5.84
C HIS A 400 -2.21 -16.20 -5.03
N SER A 401 -3.52 -16.46 -5.02
CA SER A 401 -4.49 -15.65 -4.27
C SER A 401 -5.59 -16.52 -3.70
N VAL A 402 -5.96 -16.27 -2.44
CA VAL A 402 -7.10 -16.89 -1.76
C VAL A 402 -7.95 -15.80 -1.11
N SER A 403 -9.26 -15.83 -1.36
CA SER A 403 -10.20 -14.84 -0.84
C SER A 403 -11.29 -15.48 0.02
N ALA A 404 -11.72 -14.80 1.08
CA ALA A 404 -12.81 -15.23 1.94
C ALA A 404 -13.45 -14.08 2.73
N THR A 405 -14.73 -14.22 3.05
CA THR A 405 -15.45 -13.29 3.92
C THR A 405 -15.31 -13.67 5.40
N ALA A 406 -14.89 -12.71 6.22
CA ALA A 406 -14.72 -12.85 7.66
C ALA A 406 -16.07 -13.18 8.34
N PRO A 407 -16.19 -14.32 9.05
CA PRO A 407 -17.40 -14.67 9.77
C PRO A 407 -17.74 -13.71 10.91
N ALA A 408 -18.99 -13.74 11.38
CA ALA A 408 -19.40 -13.02 12.58
C ALA A 408 -18.53 -13.40 13.79
N GLY A 409 -18.09 -12.40 14.56
CA GLY A 409 -17.20 -12.58 15.71
C GLY A 409 -15.72 -12.57 15.39
N THR A 410 -15.33 -12.38 14.12
CA THR A 410 -13.94 -12.13 13.73
C THR A 410 -13.43 -10.86 14.42
N VAL A 411 -12.26 -10.98 15.03
CA VAL A 411 -11.48 -9.89 15.64
C VAL A 411 -10.12 -9.77 14.95
N ASP A 412 -9.54 -10.90 14.50
CA ASP A 412 -8.27 -10.91 13.80
C ASP A 412 -8.33 -11.74 12.52
N VAL A 413 -7.46 -11.42 11.56
CA VAL A 413 -7.19 -12.21 10.36
C VAL A 413 -5.75 -12.71 10.42
N ARG A 414 -5.55 -14.01 10.17
CA ARG A 414 -4.23 -14.62 10.06
C ARG A 414 -4.00 -15.15 8.65
N VAL A 415 -2.89 -14.73 8.05
CA VAL A 415 -2.37 -15.33 6.83
C VAL A 415 -1.20 -16.24 7.15
N SER A 416 -1.06 -17.34 6.42
CA SER A 416 0.06 -18.26 6.58
C SER A 416 0.54 -18.83 5.25
N ALA A 417 1.86 -18.90 5.05
CA ALA A 417 2.47 -19.80 4.08
C ALA A 417 2.97 -21.04 4.83
N ILE A 418 2.48 -22.20 4.45
CA ILE A 418 2.67 -23.47 5.18
C ILE A 418 3.38 -24.46 4.27
N PHE A 419 4.42 -25.09 4.82
CA PHE A 419 5.21 -26.15 4.22
C PHE A 419 5.09 -27.40 5.09
N ASN A 420 4.42 -28.42 4.56
CA ASN A 420 4.25 -29.69 5.25
C ASN A 420 5.07 -30.77 4.56
N ASP A 421 5.64 -31.65 5.38
CA ASP A 421 6.23 -32.91 4.96
C ASP A 421 7.27 -32.78 3.83
N GLY A 422 8.13 -31.76 3.91
CA GLY A 422 9.28 -31.59 3.06
C GLY A 422 10.24 -32.77 3.14
N VAL A 423 10.68 -33.29 1.98
CA VAL A 423 11.62 -34.43 1.91
C VAL A 423 12.78 -34.16 0.95
N LEU A 424 13.95 -34.70 1.28
CA LEU A 424 15.14 -34.58 0.47
C LEU A 424 14.97 -35.32 -0.87
N THR A 425 15.21 -34.61 -1.97
CA THR A 425 15.30 -35.15 -3.32
C THR A 425 16.71 -34.95 -3.88
N THR A 426 16.85 -34.54 -5.15
CA THR A 426 18.13 -34.21 -5.80
C THR A 426 18.17 -32.73 -6.13
N ASN A 427 19.31 -32.05 -5.99
CA ASN A 427 19.40 -30.63 -6.33
C ASN A 427 19.19 -30.37 -7.84
N PRO A 428 18.61 -29.22 -8.23
CA PRO A 428 18.06 -28.14 -7.39
C PRO A 428 16.63 -28.47 -6.87
N GLN A 429 16.32 -28.16 -5.61
CA GLN A 429 15.13 -28.65 -4.88
C GLN A 429 14.53 -27.64 -3.89
N SER A 430 14.55 -26.35 -4.18
CA SER A 430 14.05 -25.30 -3.30
C SER A 430 12.67 -24.79 -3.74
N GLY A 431 11.87 -24.38 -2.76
CA GLY A 431 10.67 -23.57 -2.96
C GLY A 431 10.94 -22.16 -2.45
N MET A 432 10.67 -21.16 -3.29
CA MET A 432 10.89 -19.75 -3.00
C MET A 432 9.56 -19.03 -3.06
N PHE A 433 9.35 -18.06 -2.18
CA PHE A 433 8.13 -17.28 -2.07
C PHE A 433 8.46 -15.84 -1.74
N ASP A 434 7.66 -14.91 -2.24
CA ASP A 434 7.91 -13.49 -2.04
C ASP A 434 6.64 -12.65 -2.18
N ASP A 435 6.74 -11.36 -1.82
CA ASP A 435 5.70 -10.35 -2.04
C ASP A 435 4.32 -10.80 -1.57
N PHE A 436 4.22 -11.16 -0.28
CA PHE A 436 2.94 -11.45 0.34
C PHE A 436 2.07 -10.20 0.37
N GLU A 437 0.75 -10.37 0.28
CA GLU A 437 -0.17 -9.25 0.39
C GLU A 437 -1.49 -9.68 1.02
N LEU A 438 -2.01 -8.89 1.98
CA LEU A 438 -3.36 -9.08 2.51
C LEU A 438 -4.17 -7.81 2.32
N THR A 439 -5.29 -7.92 1.60
CA THR A 439 -6.22 -6.82 1.35
C THR A 439 -7.60 -7.15 1.90
N LEU A 440 -8.40 -6.12 2.19
CA LEU A 440 -9.76 -6.22 2.69
C LEU A 440 -10.70 -5.47 1.75
N ALA A 441 -11.38 -6.14 0.83
CA ALA A 441 -12.42 -5.55 -0.02
C ALA A 441 -13.44 -4.75 0.81
N THR A 442 -13.77 -3.55 0.34
CA THR A 442 -14.68 -2.63 1.02
C THR A 442 -16.03 -3.26 0.79
N THR A 443 -16.56 -3.85 1.85
CA THR A 443 -18.00 -4.00 1.93
C THR A 443 -18.53 -2.57 1.86
N GLY A 444 -19.20 -2.21 0.77
CA GLY A 444 -19.98 -0.96 0.73
C GLY A 444 -20.76 -0.82 2.03
N THR A 445 -20.93 0.41 2.51
CA THR A 445 -21.56 0.67 3.81
C THR A 445 -22.82 -0.20 3.95
N PRO A 446 -22.92 -1.12 4.93
CA PRO A 446 -24.02 -2.06 4.92
C PRO A 446 -25.37 -1.33 4.90
N GLY A 447 -26.13 -1.50 3.82
CA GLY A 447 -27.34 -0.72 3.57
C GLY A 447 -27.25 0.32 2.45
N ASP A 448 -26.06 0.59 1.91
CA ASP A 448 -25.83 1.35 0.67
C ASP A 448 -26.04 0.37 -0.50
N PHE A 449 -27.21 0.47 -1.11
CA PHE A 449 -27.63 -0.45 -2.15
C PHE A 449 -27.47 0.12 -3.55
N ASP A 450 -27.31 1.43 -3.69
CA ASP A 450 -27.10 2.08 -4.97
C ASP A 450 -25.63 2.46 -5.25
N GLY A 451 -24.76 2.27 -4.24
CA GLY A 451 -23.31 2.35 -4.32
C GLY A 451 -22.80 3.79 -4.38
N ASP A 452 -23.51 4.72 -3.74
CA ASP A 452 -23.16 6.14 -3.71
C ASP A 452 -22.47 6.59 -2.41
N ASP A 453 -22.08 5.61 -1.58
CA ASP A 453 -21.36 5.74 -0.32
C ASP A 453 -22.15 6.44 0.80
N ASP A 454 -23.47 6.60 0.66
CA ASP A 454 -24.37 6.96 1.76
C ASP A 454 -25.46 5.89 2.02
N VAL A 455 -26.16 6.02 3.15
CA VAL A 455 -27.27 5.11 3.50
C VAL A 455 -28.50 5.94 3.78
N ASP A 456 -29.34 6.07 2.75
CA ASP A 456 -30.45 7.01 2.72
C ASP A 456 -31.75 6.39 2.17
N GLY A 457 -32.69 7.25 1.76
CA GLY A 457 -33.98 6.81 1.25
C GLY A 457 -33.92 6.14 -0.13
N GLN A 458 -32.88 6.42 -0.90
CA GLN A 458 -32.64 5.91 -2.25
C GLN A 458 -32.19 4.46 -2.19
N ASP A 459 -31.32 4.11 -1.25
CA ASP A 459 -30.96 2.72 -0.97
C ASP A 459 -32.15 1.87 -0.62
N PHE A 460 -33.02 2.40 0.24
CA PHE A 460 -34.23 1.69 0.62
C PHE A 460 -35.12 1.36 -0.59
N LEU A 461 -35.13 2.23 -1.61
CA LEU A 461 -35.86 1.98 -2.85
C LEU A 461 -35.18 0.92 -3.71
N VAL A 462 -33.84 0.88 -3.74
CA VAL A 462 -33.08 -0.17 -4.42
C VAL A 462 -33.30 -1.53 -3.74
N TRP A 463 -33.23 -1.58 -2.41
CA TRP A 463 -33.61 -2.76 -1.63
C TRP A 463 -35.05 -3.21 -1.92
N GLN A 464 -36.02 -2.29 -1.87
CA GLN A 464 -37.42 -2.60 -2.16
C GLN A 464 -37.62 -3.14 -3.58
N ALA A 465 -36.87 -2.64 -4.55
CA ALA A 465 -36.96 -3.08 -5.93
C ALA A 465 -36.35 -4.48 -6.14
N GLY A 466 -35.30 -4.83 -5.38
CA GLY A 466 -34.66 -6.14 -5.42
C GLY A 466 -35.27 -7.18 -4.46
N PHE A 467 -36.21 -6.79 -3.59
CA PHE A 467 -36.86 -7.69 -2.64
C PHE A 467 -38.20 -8.26 -3.16
N PRO A 468 -38.44 -9.58 -3.03
CA PRO A 468 -37.46 -10.62 -2.71
C PRO A 468 -36.63 -11.01 -3.94
N GLY A 469 -35.35 -11.33 -3.74
CA GLY A 469 -34.48 -11.80 -4.84
C GLY A 469 -33.03 -11.43 -4.62
N THR A 470 -32.65 -10.25 -5.11
CA THR A 470 -31.30 -9.68 -4.93
C THR A 470 -31.04 -9.35 -3.47
N TYR A 471 -32.08 -8.95 -2.73
CA TYR A 471 -32.00 -8.61 -1.31
C TYR A 471 -33.00 -9.42 -0.47
N ASP A 472 -32.69 -9.53 0.82
CA ASP A 472 -33.46 -10.22 1.84
C ASP A 472 -33.73 -9.37 3.09
N ALA A 473 -34.17 -10.03 4.18
CA ALA A 473 -34.54 -9.37 5.42
C ALA A 473 -33.34 -8.97 6.29
N GLY A 474 -32.17 -9.59 6.08
CA GLY A 474 -30.89 -9.21 6.68
C GLY A 474 -30.41 -7.88 6.12
N ASP A 475 -30.46 -7.72 4.80
CA ASP A 475 -30.08 -6.47 4.13
C ASP A 475 -30.91 -5.27 4.65
N LEU A 476 -32.20 -5.46 4.90
CA LEU A 476 -33.04 -4.42 5.51
C LEU A 476 -32.57 -4.03 6.92
N ALA A 477 -32.08 -5.00 7.70
CA ALA A 477 -31.55 -4.73 9.03
C ALA A 477 -30.26 -3.92 8.97
N ASP A 478 -29.42 -4.18 7.95
CA ASP A 478 -28.20 -3.43 7.69
C ASP A 478 -28.52 -1.97 7.31
N TRP A 479 -29.46 -1.74 6.39
CA TRP A 479 -29.96 -0.39 6.09
C TRP A 479 -30.53 0.32 7.32
N GLN A 480 -31.34 -0.36 8.14
CA GLN A 480 -31.90 0.22 9.37
C GLN A 480 -30.82 0.62 10.38
N SER A 481 -29.72 -0.14 10.43
CA SER A 481 -28.61 0.12 11.34
C SER A 481 -27.77 1.32 10.92
N ASN A 482 -27.69 1.59 9.61
CA ASN A 482 -26.79 2.60 9.04
C ASN A 482 -27.52 3.81 8.44
N TYR A 483 -28.85 3.84 8.42
CA TYR A 483 -29.61 4.98 7.90
C TYR A 483 -29.24 6.31 8.58
N GLY A 484 -28.64 7.21 7.80
CA GLY A 484 -28.24 8.55 8.24
C GLY A 484 -26.98 8.63 9.10
N THR A 485 -26.12 7.59 9.15
CA THR A 485 -24.85 7.63 9.89
C THR A 485 -23.73 8.39 9.17
N GLU A 486 -23.81 8.52 7.84
CA GLU A 486 -22.78 9.11 6.96
C GLU A 486 -23.19 10.48 6.37
N ALA A 487 -24.30 11.09 6.81
CA ALA A 487 -24.81 12.30 6.16
C ALA A 487 -23.79 13.46 6.20
N PRO A 488 -23.38 14.03 5.04
CA PRO A 488 -22.52 15.19 5.02
C PRO A 488 -23.17 16.31 5.81
N ALA A 489 -22.37 17.00 6.64
CA ALA A 489 -22.84 18.13 7.45
C ALA A 489 -23.62 19.09 6.55
N ALA A 490 -24.94 19.20 6.77
CA ALA A 490 -25.82 20.02 5.96
C ALA A 490 -25.21 21.43 5.83
N GLY A 491 -24.70 21.72 4.63
CA GLY A 491 -24.11 23.02 4.33
C GLY A 491 -25.11 24.09 4.73
N SER A 492 -24.67 25.07 5.54
CA SER A 492 -25.55 26.12 6.03
C SER A 492 -26.29 26.75 4.85
N VAL A 493 -27.59 26.46 4.75
CA VAL A 493 -28.44 27.01 3.70
C VAL A 493 -28.41 28.53 3.89
N PRO A 494 -27.93 29.32 2.91
CA PRO A 494 -27.95 30.77 3.02
C PRO A 494 -29.39 31.21 3.28
N GLU A 495 -29.61 31.93 4.37
CA GLU A 495 -30.95 32.38 4.76
C GLU A 495 -31.65 33.01 3.54
N PRO A 496 -32.90 32.62 3.24
CA PRO A 496 -33.58 33.12 2.06
C PRO A 496 -33.62 34.65 2.12
N THR A 497 -33.14 35.30 1.06
CA THR A 497 -33.15 36.76 0.82
C THR A 497 -34.55 37.39 0.85
N THR A 498 -35.58 36.65 1.25
CA THR A 498 -36.96 37.09 1.43
C THR A 498 -37.08 38.18 2.50
N LEU A 499 -36.31 38.14 3.59
CA LEU A 499 -36.30 39.22 4.58
C LEU A 499 -35.68 40.51 4.03
N ALA A 500 -34.62 40.41 3.24
CA ALA A 500 -34.01 41.56 2.56
C ALA A 500 -34.96 42.17 1.52
N LEU A 501 -35.64 41.34 0.72
CA LEU A 501 -36.65 41.80 -0.24
C LEU A 501 -37.89 42.39 0.43
N ALA A 502 -38.34 41.83 1.55
CA ALA A 502 -39.44 42.39 2.33
C ALA A 502 -39.07 43.76 2.94
N ALA A 503 -37.84 43.90 3.46
CA ALA A 503 -37.33 45.17 3.96
C ALA A 503 -37.23 46.23 2.86
N CYS A 504 -36.71 45.87 1.68
CA CYS A 504 -36.66 46.76 0.51
C CYS A 504 -38.06 47.15 0.01
N GLY A 505 -39.01 46.21 -0.01
CA GLY A 505 -40.41 46.48 -0.35
C GLY A 505 -41.10 47.43 0.62
N MET A 506 -40.87 47.25 1.92
CA MET A 506 -41.40 48.17 2.95
C MET A 506 -40.78 49.56 2.85
N ALA A 507 -39.46 49.66 2.62
CA ALA A 507 -38.79 50.94 2.41
C ALA A 507 -39.32 51.69 1.18
N ALA A 508 -39.53 50.98 0.06
CA ALA A 508 -40.12 51.55 -1.15
C ALA A 508 -41.56 52.04 -0.93
N ALA A 509 -42.37 51.31 -0.17
CA ALA A 509 -43.74 51.70 0.17
C ALA A 509 -43.81 52.96 1.06
N VAL A 510 -42.89 53.08 2.04
CA VAL A 510 -42.78 54.25 2.90
C VAL A 510 -42.30 55.48 2.12
N LEU A 511 -41.34 55.32 1.22
CA LEU A 511 -40.85 56.42 0.38
C LEU A 511 -41.90 56.90 -0.62
N ARG A 512 -42.75 56.01 -1.15
CA ARG A 512 -43.86 56.36 -2.05
C ARG A 512 -44.96 57.16 -1.35
N ARG A 513 -45.22 56.92 -0.06
CA ARG A 513 -46.20 57.67 0.74
C ARG A 513 -45.76 59.09 1.11
N ARG A 514 -44.48 59.44 0.97
CA ARG A 514 -43.96 60.80 1.24
C ARG A 514 -43.98 61.73 0.03
N ARG A 515 -44.37 61.24 -1.15
CA ARG A 515 -44.41 62.01 -2.42
C ARG A 515 -45.83 62.27 -2.95
N ALA A 516 -46.87 61.80 -2.26
CA ALA A 516 -48.27 62.18 -2.46
C ALA A 516 -48.70 63.03 -1.27
#